data_AF-A0AAV2A3F2-F1
#
_entry.id   AF-A0AAV2A3F2-F1
#
_cell.length_a   1.000
_cell.length_b   1.000
_cell.length_c   1.000
_cell.angle_alpha   90.00
_cell.angle_beta   90.00
_cell.angle_gamma   90.00
#
_symmetry.space_group_name_H-M   'P 1'
#
loop_
_entity.id
_entity.type
_entity.pdbx_description
1 polymer ?
#
loop_
_entity_poly.entity_id
_entity_poly.type
_entity_poly.pdbx_seq_one_letter_code
_entity_poly.pdbx_strand_id
1 'polypeptide(L)'
;MTLQNMCLQMNLGVLVLFTILACCVIAAPRCNDSDLRGCMEELKVLTNNQDLAFAQTERELSQTCGHLQDAMQCVNNFTSRCFDESQRELYRTLTSGAQQLLADLCTQGSGFRSKYLLHASCYRNLSSEYRKCADSYLTQQETAKKEEMPVKDKLRKSC
;
A
#
# COMPACT_ATOMS: atom_id res chain seq x y z
N MET A 1 55.61 -19.20 -35.25
CA MET A 1 55.09 -18.20 -34.31
C MET A 1 53.62 -17.92 -34.62
N THR A 2 52.67 -18.77 -34.19
CA THR A 2 51.22 -18.46 -34.34
C THR A 2 50.27 -19.34 -33.50
N LEU A 3 50.71 -20.46 -32.89
CA LEU A 3 49.79 -21.33 -32.13
C LEU A 3 49.60 -20.92 -30.65
N GLN A 4 50.54 -20.15 -30.06
CA GLN A 4 50.53 -19.85 -28.63
C GLN A 4 49.68 -18.61 -28.26
N ASN A 5 49.46 -17.69 -29.21
CA ASN A 5 48.62 -16.50 -29.02
C ASN A 5 47.12 -16.75 -29.21
N MET A 6 46.74 -17.92 -29.77
CA MET A 6 45.33 -18.22 -30.09
C MET A 6 44.56 -18.80 -28.88
N CYS A 7 45.25 -19.47 -27.94
CA CYS A 7 44.65 -19.96 -26.70
C CYS A 7 44.36 -18.85 -25.67
N LEU A 8 45.17 -17.78 -25.64
CA LEU A 8 45.00 -16.68 -24.68
C LEU A 8 43.82 -15.76 -25.06
N GLN A 9 43.55 -15.60 -26.37
CA GLN A 9 42.41 -14.86 -26.91
C GLN A 9 41.08 -15.59 -26.70
N MET A 10 41.10 -16.94 -26.72
CA MET A 10 39.89 -17.76 -26.58
C MET A 10 39.38 -17.81 -25.11
N ASN A 11 40.28 -17.71 -24.13
CA ASN A 11 39.92 -17.66 -22.70
C ASN A 11 39.26 -16.34 -22.30
N LEU A 12 39.73 -15.20 -22.84
CA LEU A 12 39.18 -13.89 -22.48
C LEU A 12 37.77 -13.70 -23.05
N GLY A 13 37.53 -14.15 -24.30
CA GLY A 13 36.20 -14.09 -24.91
C GLY A 13 35.17 -14.97 -24.20
N VAL A 14 35.57 -16.17 -23.75
CA VAL A 14 34.69 -17.09 -23.00
C VAL A 14 34.42 -16.57 -21.59
N LEU A 15 35.44 -16.01 -20.91
CA LEU A 15 35.26 -15.34 -19.61
C LEU A 15 34.31 -14.15 -19.69
N VAL A 16 34.43 -13.33 -20.72
CA VAL A 16 33.53 -12.18 -20.96
C VAL A 16 32.13 -12.67 -21.30
N LEU A 17 31.98 -13.75 -22.08
CA LEU A 17 30.66 -14.33 -22.35
C LEU A 17 30.01 -14.88 -21.08
N PHE A 18 30.78 -15.56 -20.22
CA PHE A 18 30.32 -16.10 -18.94
C PHE A 18 29.97 -15.00 -17.93
N THR A 19 30.72 -13.90 -17.86
CA THR A 19 30.37 -12.76 -16.99
C THR A 19 29.14 -12.01 -17.50
N ILE A 20 28.96 -11.88 -18.82
CA ILE A 20 27.74 -11.30 -19.41
C ILE A 20 26.52 -12.21 -19.15
N LEU A 21 26.65 -13.52 -19.31
CA LEU A 21 25.59 -14.50 -19.00
C LEU A 21 25.24 -14.53 -17.52
N ALA A 22 26.22 -14.37 -16.62
CA ALA A 22 25.99 -14.28 -15.18
C ALA A 22 25.31 -12.96 -14.76
N CYS A 23 25.52 -11.86 -15.49
CA CYS A 23 24.88 -10.56 -15.21
C CYS A 23 23.41 -10.48 -15.63
N CYS A 24 22.93 -11.36 -16.50
CA CYS A 24 21.54 -11.38 -16.98
C CYS A 24 20.57 -12.16 -16.09
N VAL A 25 20.95 -12.50 -14.85
CA VAL A 25 19.96 -12.85 -13.83
C VAL A 25 19.30 -11.55 -13.39
N ILE A 26 18.35 -11.06 -14.19
CA ILE A 26 17.39 -10.05 -13.77
C ILE A 26 16.70 -10.68 -12.56
N ALA A 27 17.04 -10.20 -11.37
CA ALA A 27 16.37 -10.60 -10.15
C ALA A 27 14.91 -10.21 -10.32
N ALA A 28 14.07 -11.18 -10.69
CA ALA A 28 12.63 -10.97 -10.77
C ALA A 28 12.18 -10.39 -9.42
N PRO A 29 11.37 -9.32 -9.41
CA PRO A 29 10.90 -8.74 -8.16
C PRO A 29 10.20 -9.84 -7.37
N ARG A 30 10.59 -10.01 -6.10
CA ARG A 30 9.91 -10.94 -5.20
C ARG A 30 8.53 -10.36 -4.91
N CYS A 31 7.50 -11.08 -5.34
CA CYS A 31 6.11 -10.71 -5.17
C CYS A 31 5.49 -11.68 -4.18
N ASN A 32 5.61 -11.36 -2.90
CA ASN A 32 5.07 -12.15 -1.81
C ASN A 32 4.10 -11.31 -0.97
N ASP A 33 3.07 -11.95 -0.44
CA ASP A 33 2.08 -11.31 0.43
C ASP A 33 2.71 -10.74 1.71
N SER A 34 3.88 -11.24 2.12
CA SER A 34 4.66 -10.66 3.21
C SER A 34 5.01 -9.19 3.00
N ASP A 35 5.31 -8.81 1.76
CA ASP A 35 5.80 -7.47 1.44
C ASP A 35 4.65 -6.47 1.46
N LEU A 36 3.49 -6.90 0.95
CA LEU A 36 2.25 -6.12 1.06
C LEU A 36 1.80 -5.98 2.52
N ARG A 37 1.87 -7.05 3.33
CA ARG A 37 1.59 -6.97 4.77
C ARG A 37 2.56 -6.02 5.49
N GLY A 38 3.83 -6.01 5.10
CA GLY A 38 4.84 -5.09 5.62
C GLY A 38 4.44 -3.62 5.41
N CYS A 39 3.92 -3.27 4.23
CA CYS A 39 3.41 -1.92 3.98
C CYS A 39 2.24 -1.53 4.90
N MET A 40 1.40 -2.49 5.28
CA MET A 40 0.24 -2.24 6.16
C MET A 40 0.63 -2.17 7.64
N GLU A 41 1.84 -2.61 8.01
CA GLU A 41 2.31 -2.56 9.39
C GLU A 41 2.40 -1.11 9.90
N GLU A 42 2.87 -0.19 9.04
CA GLU A 42 2.93 1.25 9.33
C GLU A 42 1.55 1.84 9.65
N LEU A 43 0.48 1.31 9.05
CA LEU A 43 -0.87 1.77 9.31
C LEU A 43 -1.42 1.30 10.67
N LYS A 44 -0.82 0.29 11.29
CA LYS A 44 -1.28 -0.20 12.61
C LYS A 44 -1.14 0.85 13.69
N VAL A 45 -0.17 1.75 13.58
CA VAL A 45 -0.02 2.86 14.54
C VAL A 45 -1.24 3.77 14.53
N LEU A 46 -1.88 3.94 13.36
CA LEU A 46 -3.07 4.76 13.20
C LEU A 46 -4.33 4.03 13.68
N THR A 47 -4.43 2.73 13.45
CA THR A 47 -5.59 1.94 13.93
C THR A 47 -5.56 1.70 15.43
N ASN A 48 -4.36 1.61 16.02
CA ASN A 48 -4.20 1.35 17.46
C ASN A 48 -4.26 2.63 18.31
N ASN A 49 -3.93 3.79 17.75
CA ASN A 49 -3.98 5.07 18.46
C ASN A 49 -5.15 5.92 17.96
N GLN A 50 -6.19 6.03 18.80
CA GLN A 50 -7.42 6.80 18.50
C GLN A 50 -7.15 8.28 18.21
N ASP A 51 -6.05 8.80 18.75
CA ASP A 51 -5.63 10.18 18.61
C ASP A 51 -5.06 10.48 17.22
N LEU A 52 -4.43 9.48 16.59
CA LEU A 52 -3.83 9.61 15.26
C LEU A 52 -4.82 9.29 14.14
N ALA A 53 -5.82 8.43 14.39
CA ALA A 53 -6.92 8.16 13.46
C ALA A 53 -7.81 9.40 13.23
N PHE A 54 -7.96 10.25 14.25
CA PHE A 54 -8.77 11.47 14.21
C PHE A 54 -7.96 12.67 14.71
N ALA A 55 -6.85 12.95 14.01
CA ALA A 55 -5.96 14.05 14.33
C ALA A 55 -6.73 15.38 14.48
N GLN A 56 -6.56 16.04 15.62
CA GLN A 56 -7.30 17.26 15.98
C GLN A 56 -6.49 18.52 15.78
N THR A 57 -5.16 18.38 15.73
CA THR A 57 -4.23 19.50 15.57
C THR A 57 -3.43 19.37 14.28
N GLU A 58 -2.88 20.50 13.83
CA GLU A 58 -1.98 20.55 12.66
C GLU A 58 -0.78 19.60 12.84
N ARG A 59 -0.26 19.50 14.06
CA ARG A 59 0.88 18.64 14.41
C ARG A 59 0.52 17.17 14.28
N GLU A 60 -0.57 16.76 14.93
CA GLU A 60 -1.07 15.38 14.85
C GLU A 60 -1.38 15.00 13.40
N LEU A 61 -2.05 15.90 12.66
CA LEU A 61 -2.43 15.64 11.28
C LEU A 61 -1.21 15.50 10.38
N SER A 62 -0.17 16.31 10.60
CA SER A 62 1.11 16.18 9.89
C SER A 62 1.80 14.84 10.17
N GLN A 63 1.77 14.37 11.42
CA GLN A 63 2.33 13.06 11.78
C GLN A 63 1.55 11.93 11.13
N THR A 64 0.21 11.95 11.24
CA THR A 64 -0.67 10.98 10.59
C THR A 64 -0.47 10.94 9.07
N CYS A 65 -0.34 12.11 8.44
CA CYS A 65 -0.07 12.20 7.00
C CYS A 65 1.25 11.54 6.59
N GLY A 66 2.31 11.65 7.40
CA GLY A 66 3.57 10.95 7.15
C GLY A 66 3.37 9.44 7.05
N HIS A 67 2.77 8.83 8.08
CA HIS A 67 2.49 7.39 8.09
C HIS A 67 1.60 6.94 6.92
N LEU A 68 0.56 7.71 6.59
CA LEU A 68 -0.34 7.38 5.47
C LEU A 68 0.35 7.47 4.11
N GLN A 69 1.18 8.49 3.90
CA GLN A 69 1.92 8.68 2.65
C GLN A 69 2.98 7.60 2.47
N ASP A 70 3.72 7.25 3.54
CA ASP A 70 4.73 6.20 3.52
C ASP A 70 4.12 4.84 3.19
N ALA A 71 3.02 4.48 3.86
CA ALA A 71 2.29 3.25 3.58
C ALA A 71 1.75 3.21 2.15
N MET A 72 1.14 4.31 1.67
CA MET A 72 0.64 4.41 0.31
C MET A 72 1.75 4.26 -0.73
N GLN A 73 2.91 4.91 -0.49
CA GLN A 73 4.06 4.81 -1.37
C GLN A 73 4.60 3.38 -1.41
N CYS A 74 4.66 2.69 -0.27
CA CYS A 74 5.05 1.28 -0.19
C CYS A 74 4.13 0.39 -1.04
N VAL A 75 2.81 0.55 -0.90
CA VAL A 75 1.82 -0.23 -1.67
C VAL A 75 1.91 0.10 -3.16
N ASN A 76 2.02 1.37 -3.54
CA ASN A 76 2.17 1.78 -4.94
C ASN A 76 3.44 1.19 -5.58
N ASN A 77 4.55 1.15 -4.82
CA ASN A 77 5.78 0.50 -5.27
C ASN A 77 5.62 -1.02 -5.40
N PHE A 78 4.85 -1.66 -4.52
CA PHE A 78 4.52 -3.08 -4.65
C PHE A 78 3.67 -3.35 -5.90
N THR A 79 2.56 -2.63 -6.08
CA THR A 79 1.64 -2.83 -7.21
C THR A 79 2.33 -2.54 -8.55
N SER A 80 3.18 -1.51 -8.63
CA SER A 80 3.95 -1.20 -9.85
C SER A 80 4.95 -2.29 -10.26
N ARG A 81 5.39 -3.14 -9.34
CA ARG A 81 6.35 -4.22 -9.60
C ARG A 81 5.68 -5.58 -9.77
N CYS A 82 4.60 -5.82 -9.02
CA CYS A 82 4.04 -7.15 -8.84
C CYS A 82 2.68 -7.37 -9.50
N PHE A 83 1.94 -6.31 -9.82
CA PHE A 83 0.65 -6.46 -10.48
C PHE A 83 0.80 -6.43 -11.99
N ASP A 84 -0.03 -7.22 -12.68
CA ASP A 84 -0.29 -7.06 -14.11
C ASP A 84 -1.18 -5.83 -14.40
N GLU A 85 -1.46 -5.56 -15.68
CA GLU A 85 -2.24 -4.39 -16.09
C GLU A 85 -3.67 -4.40 -15.53
N SER A 86 -4.35 -5.55 -15.56
CA SER A 86 -5.72 -5.68 -15.06
C SER A 86 -5.78 -5.47 -13.55
N GLN A 87 -4.84 -6.07 -12.82
CA GLN A 87 -4.71 -5.92 -11.37
C GLN A 87 -4.38 -4.48 -10.97
N ARG A 88 -3.53 -3.78 -11.74
CA ARG A 88 -3.24 -2.35 -11.51
C ARG A 88 -4.46 -1.49 -11.72
N GLU A 89 -5.25 -1.74 -12.76
CA GLU A 89 -6.46 -0.98 -13.04
C GLU A 89 -7.53 -1.20 -11.96
N LEU A 90 -7.69 -2.45 -11.52
CA LEU A 90 -8.56 -2.77 -10.39
C LEU A 90 -8.09 -2.06 -9.11
N TYR A 91 -6.79 -2.11 -8.81
CA TYR A 91 -6.22 -1.40 -7.66
C TYR A 91 -6.47 0.11 -7.72
N ARG A 92 -6.21 0.74 -8.85
CA ARG A 92 -6.47 2.18 -9.07
C ARG A 92 -7.95 2.49 -8.86
N THR A 93 -8.83 1.70 -9.44
CA THR A 93 -10.28 1.89 -9.30
C THR A 93 -10.70 1.83 -7.83
N LEU A 94 -10.26 0.78 -7.12
CA LEU A 94 -10.61 0.56 -5.71
C LEU A 94 -10.02 1.60 -4.76
N THR A 95 -8.89 2.21 -5.10
CA THR A 95 -8.15 3.11 -4.19
C THR A 95 -8.20 4.58 -4.57
N SER A 96 -8.67 4.93 -5.77
CA SER A 96 -8.69 6.31 -6.29
C SER A 96 -9.32 7.32 -5.34
N GLY A 97 -10.48 7.00 -4.76
CA GLY A 97 -11.15 7.87 -3.80
C GLY A 97 -10.35 8.08 -2.52
N ALA A 98 -9.71 7.03 -2.00
CA ALA A 98 -8.86 7.13 -0.81
C ALA A 98 -7.56 7.91 -1.10
N GLN A 99 -6.97 7.70 -2.28
CA GLN A 99 -5.79 8.43 -2.74
C GLN A 99 -6.08 9.92 -2.89
N GLN A 100 -7.23 10.27 -3.48
CA GLN A 100 -7.66 11.66 -3.62
C GLN A 100 -7.91 12.31 -2.26
N LEU A 101 -8.63 11.62 -1.36
CA LEU A 101 -8.85 12.11 0.01
C LEU A 101 -7.52 12.37 0.73
N LEU A 102 -6.56 11.44 0.62
CA LEU A 102 -5.25 11.62 1.23
C LEU A 102 -4.53 12.83 0.65
N ALA A 103 -4.54 13.00 -0.68
CA ALA A 103 -3.92 14.14 -1.34
C ALA A 103 -4.55 15.46 -0.85
N ASP A 104 -5.88 15.55 -0.81
CA ASP A 104 -6.60 16.73 -0.35
C ASP A 104 -6.33 17.04 1.13
N LEU A 105 -6.29 16.02 1.99
CA LEU A 105 -6.08 16.18 3.43
C LEU A 105 -4.62 16.49 3.81
N CYS A 106 -3.67 15.84 3.15
CA CYS A 106 -2.25 15.89 3.51
C CYS A 106 -1.44 16.92 2.74
N THR A 107 -2.01 17.54 1.71
CA THR A 107 -1.39 18.72 1.10
C THR A 107 -1.43 19.89 2.09
N GLN A 108 -0.26 20.34 2.52
CA GLN A 108 -0.14 21.50 3.42
C GLN A 108 -0.79 22.74 2.77
N GLY A 109 -1.56 23.48 3.56
CA GLY A 109 -2.26 24.69 3.10
C GLY A 109 -3.45 24.44 2.16
N SER A 110 -3.86 23.19 1.93
CA SER A 110 -5.06 22.93 1.13
C SER A 110 -6.31 23.44 1.83
N GLY A 111 -7.29 23.92 1.05
CA GLY A 111 -8.58 24.36 1.61
C GLY A 111 -9.35 23.22 2.29
N PHE A 112 -9.16 21.98 1.84
CA PHE A 112 -9.77 20.80 2.47
C PHE A 112 -9.16 20.53 3.85
N ARG A 113 -7.83 20.58 3.98
CA ARG A 113 -7.12 20.42 5.25
C ARG A 113 -7.57 21.43 6.29
N SER A 114 -7.69 22.70 5.91
CA SER A 114 -8.17 23.75 6.83
C SER A 114 -9.59 23.50 7.30
N LYS A 115 -10.49 23.06 6.41
CA LYS A 115 -11.87 22.70 6.76
C LYS A 115 -11.94 21.46 7.65
N TYR A 116 -11.10 20.46 7.39
CA TYR A 116 -11.00 19.28 8.25
C TYR A 116 -10.60 19.68 9.67
N LEU A 117 -9.54 20.47 9.85
CA LEU A 117 -9.05 20.90 11.16
C LEU A 117 -10.08 21.74 11.91
N LEU A 118 -10.86 22.57 11.20
CA LEU A 118 -11.97 23.32 11.78
C LEU A 118 -13.02 22.39 12.43
N HIS A 119 -13.23 21.19 11.87
CA HIS A 119 -14.22 20.22 12.33
C HIS A 119 -13.63 19.01 13.05
N ALA A 120 -12.30 18.96 13.25
CA ALA A 120 -11.63 17.76 13.76
C ALA A 120 -12.08 17.37 15.17
N SER A 121 -12.43 18.35 16.01
CA SER A 121 -13.04 18.10 17.32
C SER A 121 -14.38 17.39 17.25
N CYS A 122 -15.19 17.66 16.23
CA CYS A 122 -16.46 16.97 16.00
C CYS A 122 -16.22 15.49 15.66
N TYR A 123 -15.30 15.21 14.74
CA TYR A 123 -14.96 13.82 14.38
C TYR A 123 -14.43 13.03 15.57
N ARG A 124 -13.62 13.66 16.43
CA ARG A 124 -13.14 13.03 17.66
C ARG A 124 -14.28 12.65 18.60
N ASN A 125 -15.23 13.56 18.84
CA ASN A 125 -16.35 13.29 19.74
C ASN A 125 -17.24 12.14 19.23
N LEU A 126 -17.27 11.91 17.91
CA LEU A 126 -17.99 10.81 17.28
C LEU A 126 -17.18 9.51 17.20
N SER A 127 -15.87 9.55 17.46
CA SER A 127 -14.95 8.42 17.22
C SER A 127 -15.32 7.15 17.98
N SER A 128 -15.87 7.26 19.19
CA SER A 128 -16.29 6.10 19.99
C SER A 128 -17.51 5.39 19.41
N GLU A 129 -18.50 6.14 18.93
CA GLU A 129 -19.70 5.58 18.31
C GLU A 129 -19.39 5.04 16.92
N TYR A 130 -18.57 5.76 16.15
CA TYR A 130 -18.07 5.28 14.86
C TYR A 130 -17.34 3.93 15.02
N ARG A 131 -16.50 3.79 16.04
CA ARG A 131 -15.79 2.52 16.31
C ARG A 131 -16.75 1.36 16.58
N LYS A 132 -17.76 1.55 17.44
CA LYS A 132 -18.75 0.49 17.70
C LYS A 132 -19.42 0.00 16.42
N CYS A 133 -19.73 0.93 15.53
CA CYS A 133 -20.29 0.61 14.21
C CYS A 133 -19.27 -0.14 13.33
N ALA A 134 -18.04 0.36 13.24
CA ALA A 134 -16.98 -0.27 12.46
C ALA A 134 -16.65 -1.69 12.94
N ASP A 135 -16.54 -1.90 14.25
CA ASP A 135 -16.26 -3.21 14.86
C ASP A 135 -17.39 -4.20 14.57
N SER A 136 -18.65 -3.74 14.71
CA SER A 136 -19.83 -4.55 14.35
C SER A 136 -19.80 -4.95 12.88
N TYR A 137 -19.53 -4.00 11.99
CA TYR A 137 -19.42 -4.24 10.55
C TYR A 137 -18.31 -5.24 10.20
N LEU A 138 -17.12 -5.06 10.76
CA LEU A 138 -15.98 -5.95 10.52
C LEU A 138 -16.27 -7.36 11.04
N THR A 139 -16.89 -7.48 12.22
CA THR A 139 -17.33 -8.77 12.76
C THR A 139 -18.32 -9.48 11.83
N GLN A 140 -19.28 -8.73 11.28
CA GLN A 140 -20.24 -9.26 10.30
C GLN A 140 -19.58 -9.67 8.98
N GLN A 141 -18.58 -8.93 8.52
CA GLN A 141 -17.79 -9.31 7.35
C GLN A 141 -16.99 -10.59 7.57
N GLU A 142 -16.38 -10.76 8.75
CA GLU A 142 -15.62 -11.96 9.10
C GLU A 142 -16.50 -13.20 9.16
N THR A 143 -17.71 -13.09 9.72
CA THR A 143 -18.68 -14.20 9.73
C THR A 143 -19.17 -14.51 8.32
N ALA A 144 -19.45 -13.48 7.49
CA ALA A 144 -19.86 -13.65 6.11
C ALA A 144 -18.75 -14.23 5.20
N LYS A 145 -17.46 -14.08 5.56
CA LYS A 145 -16.35 -14.75 4.85
C LYS A 145 -16.23 -16.23 5.17
N LYS A 146 -16.64 -16.66 6.37
CA LYS A 146 -16.63 -18.08 6.78
C LYS A 146 -17.77 -18.87 6.15
N GLU A 147 -18.84 -18.21 5.72
CA GLU A 147 -19.91 -18.81 4.92
C GLU A 147 -19.57 -18.71 3.42
N GLU A 148 -19.45 -19.86 2.74
CA GLU A 148 -19.42 -19.93 1.26
C GLU A 148 -20.80 -19.58 0.68
N MET A 149 -21.20 -18.31 0.82
CA MET A 149 -22.45 -17.82 0.27
C MET A 149 -22.23 -17.14 -1.09
N PRO A 150 -23.16 -17.34 -2.06
CA PRO A 150 -23.10 -16.67 -3.35
C PRO A 150 -23.14 -15.14 -3.19
N VAL A 151 -22.37 -14.45 -4.03
CA VAL A 151 -22.07 -13.00 -3.95
C VAL A 151 -23.33 -12.13 -3.82
N LYS A 152 -24.44 -12.53 -4.45
CA LYS A 152 -25.71 -11.80 -4.46
C LYS A 152 -26.37 -11.72 -3.08
N ASP A 153 -26.18 -12.74 -2.24
CA ASP A 153 -26.75 -12.79 -0.89
C ASP A 153 -25.86 -12.11 0.16
N LYS A 154 -24.56 -11.93 -0.15
CA LYS A 154 -23.63 -11.14 0.69
C LYS A 154 -23.94 -9.64 0.65
N LEU A 155 -24.25 -9.10 -0.54
CA LEU A 155 -24.63 -7.68 -0.67
C LEU A 155 -25.94 -7.34 0.05
N ARG A 156 -26.89 -8.27 0.12
CA ARG A 156 -28.21 -8.04 0.76
C ARG A 156 -28.15 -7.98 2.30
N LYS A 157 -27.08 -8.51 2.90
CA LYS A 157 -26.86 -8.49 4.36
C LYS A 157 -25.92 -7.38 4.83
N SER A 158 -25.36 -6.59 3.91
CA SER A 158 -24.38 -5.56 4.26
C SER A 158 -25.01 -4.24 4.75
N CYS A 159 -26.34 -4.15 4.81
CA CYS A 159 -27.11 -3.05 5.40
C CYS A 159 -28.35 -3.59 6.12
#